data_AF-B9XBU4-F1
#
_entry.id   AF-B9XBU4-F1
#
_cell.length_a   1.000
_cell.length_b   1.000
_cell.length_c   1.000
_cell.angle_alpha   90.00
_cell.angle_beta   90.00
_cell.angle_gamma   90.00
#
_symmetry.space_group_name_H-M   'P 1'
#
loop_
_entity.id
_entity.type
_entity.pdbx_description
1 polymer ?
#
loop_
_entity_poly.entity_id
_entity_poly.type
_entity_poly.pdbx_seq_one_letter_code
_entity_poly.pdbx_strand_id
1 'polypeptide(L)'
;MKIANAFVLTLCLSLLTGCGSLKDITLTGALWSDEFLLNNHVPTNGEATTAFIKADQKDVLITYDERQDRKDKVKRRAFFVLENQHLLATGGKPHFVPLKNAVGREPVPILWEANTVETNTYSSALIISTNQWDFQLVLTNQNLGHFHMPVYADEHSRGTQILLTPFAVAGDTGLYTVIGFGLIMLAVHNGDTNSWQP
;
A
#
# COMPACT_ATOMS: atom_id res chain seq x y z
N MET A 1 16.33 -21.60 -43.85
CA MET A 1 16.78 -20.30 -43.30
C MET A 1 15.65 -19.32 -42.95
N LYS A 2 14.36 -19.65 -43.12
CA LYS A 2 13.24 -18.73 -42.83
C LYS A 2 12.68 -18.84 -41.39
N ILE A 3 12.72 -20.04 -40.80
CA ILE A 3 12.20 -20.30 -39.43
C ILE A 3 13.11 -19.72 -38.34
N ALA A 4 14.43 -19.75 -38.55
CA ALA A 4 15.40 -19.13 -37.63
C ALA A 4 15.20 -17.61 -37.50
N ASN A 5 14.84 -16.93 -38.60
CA ASN A 5 14.54 -15.50 -38.59
C ASN A 5 13.26 -15.16 -37.82
N ALA A 6 12.26 -16.05 -37.81
CA ALA A 6 11.02 -15.85 -37.05
C ALA A 6 11.26 -15.93 -35.53
N PHE A 7 12.04 -16.92 -35.07
CA PHE A 7 12.43 -17.03 -33.65
C PHE A 7 13.25 -15.82 -33.17
N VAL A 8 14.18 -15.33 -33.99
CA VAL A 8 14.96 -14.13 -33.70
C VAL A 8 14.07 -12.88 -33.65
N LEU A 9 13.03 -12.79 -34.50
CA LEU A 9 12.09 -11.66 -34.48
C LEU A 9 11.23 -11.65 -33.21
N THR A 10 10.75 -12.83 -32.76
CA THR A 10 9.97 -12.96 -31.52
C THR A 10 10.81 -12.64 -30.28
N LEU A 11 12.10 -13.03 -30.28
CA LEU A 11 13.05 -12.70 -29.22
C LEU A 11 13.47 -11.22 -29.25
N CYS A 12 13.53 -10.59 -30.42
CA CYS A 12 13.85 -9.16 -30.56
C CYS A 12 12.69 -8.24 -30.18
N LEU A 13 11.42 -8.64 -30.37
CA LEU A 13 10.26 -7.83 -29.98
C LEU A 13 10.17 -7.62 -28.46
N SER A 14 10.61 -8.59 -27.65
CA SER A 14 10.69 -8.45 -26.19
C SER A 14 11.89 -7.64 -25.70
N LEU A 15 12.90 -7.42 -26.55
CA LEU A 15 14.04 -6.54 -26.27
C LEU A 15 13.78 -5.08 -26.68
N LEU A 16 12.81 -4.84 -27.56
CA LEU A 16 12.41 -3.51 -28.02
C LEU A 16 11.43 -2.79 -27.08
N THR A 17 10.74 -3.52 -26.20
CA THR A 17 9.91 -2.95 -25.14
C THR A 17 10.77 -2.80 -23.90
N GLY A 18 11.05 -1.55 -23.49
CA GLY A 18 11.93 -1.27 -22.34
C GLY A 18 11.48 -1.98 -21.05
N CYS A 19 12.39 -2.15 -20.10
CA CYS A 19 12.16 -2.85 -18.81
C CYS A 19 10.88 -2.40 -18.05
N GLY A 20 10.37 -1.20 -18.30
CA GLY A 20 9.09 -0.73 -17.73
C GLY A 20 7.88 -1.47 -18.28
N SER A 21 7.82 -1.76 -19.59
CA SER A 21 6.66 -2.41 -20.22
C SER A 21 6.51 -3.88 -19.84
N LEU A 22 7.58 -4.57 -19.42
CA LEU A 22 7.50 -5.99 -19.02
C LEU A 22 6.66 -6.19 -17.76
N LYS A 23 6.64 -5.21 -16.84
CA LYS A 23 5.77 -5.24 -15.65
C LYS A 23 4.28 -5.23 -16.02
N ASP A 24 3.92 -4.51 -17.08
CA ASP A 24 2.53 -4.30 -17.47
C ASP A 24 1.99 -5.39 -18.42
N ILE A 25 2.88 -6.10 -19.13
CA ILE A 25 2.47 -7.09 -20.15
C ILE A 25 2.63 -8.55 -19.71
N THR A 26 3.36 -8.81 -18.64
CA THR A 26 3.58 -10.19 -18.13
C THR A 26 2.85 -10.38 -16.81
N LEU A 27 2.29 -11.57 -16.59
CA LEU A 27 1.67 -11.99 -15.34
C LEU A 27 2.70 -12.03 -14.21
N THR A 28 3.94 -12.43 -14.49
CA THR A 28 5.02 -12.40 -13.49
C THR A 28 5.39 -10.96 -13.15
N GLY A 29 5.47 -10.08 -14.16
CA GLY A 29 5.70 -8.65 -13.97
C GLY A 29 4.60 -7.98 -13.15
N ALA A 30 3.34 -8.31 -13.43
CA ALA A 30 2.20 -7.80 -12.68
C ALA A 30 2.21 -8.36 -11.25
N LEU A 31 2.43 -9.66 -11.05
CA LEU A 31 2.44 -10.29 -9.72
C LEU A 31 3.47 -9.65 -8.77
N TRP A 32 4.62 -9.27 -9.30
CA TRP A 32 5.71 -8.62 -8.57
C TRP A 32 5.70 -7.09 -8.69
N SER A 33 4.65 -6.51 -9.25
CA SER A 33 4.43 -5.07 -9.18
C SER A 33 4.04 -4.66 -7.77
N ASP A 34 4.35 -3.41 -7.43
CA ASP A 34 4.05 -2.86 -6.11
C ASP A 34 2.54 -2.72 -5.88
N GLU A 35 1.69 -2.88 -6.90
CA GLU A 35 0.25 -2.63 -6.86
C GLU A 35 -0.59 -3.92 -6.83
N PHE A 36 -0.15 -5.00 -7.47
CA PHE A 36 -1.00 -6.16 -7.75
C PHE A 36 -1.58 -6.82 -6.49
N LEU A 37 -0.77 -6.97 -5.45
CA LEU A 37 -1.22 -7.44 -4.14
C LEU A 37 -1.23 -6.35 -3.06
N LEU A 38 -1.03 -5.09 -3.44
CA LEU A 38 -1.06 -4.00 -2.46
C LEU A 38 -2.44 -3.92 -1.84
N ASN A 39 -2.45 -3.97 -0.52
CA ASN A 39 -3.65 -3.88 0.26
C ASN A 39 -3.29 -3.11 1.52
N ASN A 40 -3.58 -1.82 1.54
CA ASN A 40 -3.18 -1.00 2.67
C ASN A 40 -4.22 -1.08 3.78
N HIS A 41 -3.73 -0.85 4.99
CA HIS A 41 -4.52 -0.50 6.14
C HIS A 41 -4.55 1.02 6.24
N VAL A 42 -5.75 1.58 6.25
CA VAL A 42 -5.99 3.02 6.30
C VAL A 42 -6.89 3.36 7.48
N PRO A 43 -6.74 4.54 8.10
CA PRO A 43 -7.70 5.04 9.06
C PRO A 43 -9.05 5.30 8.37
N THR A 44 -10.14 4.94 9.04
CA THR A 44 -11.50 5.30 8.65
C THR A 44 -11.73 6.78 8.99
N ASN A 45 -12.59 7.47 8.22
CA ASN A 45 -12.95 8.87 8.43
C ASN A 45 -13.08 9.20 9.92
N GLY A 46 -12.30 10.18 10.40
CA GLY A 46 -11.86 10.33 11.79
C GLY A 46 -12.91 10.60 12.87
N GLU A 47 -14.20 10.42 12.59
CA GLU A 47 -15.30 10.63 13.55
C GLU A 47 -15.22 9.71 14.78
N ALA A 48 -14.62 8.52 14.63
CA ALA A 48 -14.49 7.57 15.72
C ALA A 48 -13.15 7.70 16.49
N THR A 49 -12.26 8.61 16.10
CA THR A 49 -10.93 8.73 16.73
C THR A 49 -11.04 9.33 18.13
N THR A 50 -10.41 8.70 19.11
CA THR A 50 -10.33 9.20 20.48
C THR A 50 -8.92 9.09 21.02
N ALA A 51 -8.55 9.98 21.94
CA ALA A 51 -7.22 10.02 22.51
C ALA A 51 -7.26 10.05 24.03
N PHE A 52 -6.22 9.52 24.67
CA PHE A 52 -6.12 9.38 26.12
C PHE A 52 -4.68 9.59 26.61
N ILE A 53 -4.51 10.20 27.77
CA ILE A 53 -3.19 10.36 28.40
C ILE A 53 -2.67 8.99 28.86
N LYS A 54 -1.40 8.69 28.58
CA LYS A 54 -0.72 7.52 29.13
C LYS A 54 -0.52 7.67 30.65
N ALA A 55 -0.44 6.55 31.37
CA ALA A 55 -0.28 6.52 32.84
C ALA A 55 0.83 7.41 33.39
N ASP A 56 1.95 7.48 32.67
CA ASP A 56 3.15 8.23 33.03
C ASP A 56 3.11 9.70 32.58
N GLN A 57 2.01 10.13 31.94
CA GLN A 57 1.81 11.46 31.34
C GLN A 57 2.85 11.84 30.29
N LYS A 58 3.60 10.87 29.76
CA LYS A 58 4.69 11.11 28.80
C LYS A 58 4.32 10.75 27.38
N ASP A 59 3.11 10.24 27.14
CA ASP A 59 2.63 9.87 25.81
C ASP A 59 1.11 9.96 25.75
N VAL A 60 0.58 9.89 24.53
CA VAL A 60 -0.85 9.86 24.25
C VAL A 60 -1.18 8.57 23.52
N LEU A 61 -2.20 7.87 24.03
CA LEU A 61 -2.81 6.73 23.39
C LEU A 61 -3.87 7.22 22.41
N ILE A 62 -3.68 6.97 21.12
CA ILE A 62 -4.72 7.19 20.11
C ILE A 62 -5.45 5.88 19.88
N THR A 63 -6.77 5.95 19.78
CA THR A 63 -7.62 4.86 19.32
C THR A 63 -8.42 5.30 18.10
N TYR A 64 -8.48 4.44 17.09
CA TYR A 64 -9.12 4.75 15.81
C TYR A 64 -9.66 3.48 15.15
N ASP A 65 -10.50 3.66 14.14
CA ASP A 65 -11.03 2.58 13.33
C ASP A 65 -10.18 2.40 12.07
N GLU A 66 -9.57 1.22 11.92
CA GLU A 66 -8.78 0.84 10.75
C GLU A 66 -9.65 0.06 9.75
N ARG A 67 -9.53 0.39 8.46
CA ARG A 67 -10.10 -0.37 7.35
C ARG A 67 -8.97 -0.89 6.46
N GLN A 68 -9.21 -2.02 5.80
CA GLN A 68 -8.32 -2.54 4.77
C GLN A 68 -8.88 -2.21 3.39
N ASP A 69 -8.08 -1.70 2.46
CA ASP A 69 -8.58 -1.18 1.16
C ASP A 69 -9.47 -2.18 0.39
N ARG A 70 -9.06 -3.45 0.37
CA ARG A 70 -9.77 -4.52 -0.36
C ARG A 70 -10.81 -5.27 0.48
N LYS A 71 -10.96 -4.95 1.77
CA LYS A 71 -11.90 -5.63 2.67
C LYS A 71 -12.71 -4.63 3.49
N ASP A 72 -14.02 -4.78 3.50
CA ASP A 72 -14.93 -3.91 4.27
C ASP A 72 -14.90 -4.19 5.80
N LYS A 73 -13.84 -4.85 6.30
CA LYS A 73 -13.70 -5.15 7.72
C LYS A 73 -13.06 -3.97 8.42
N VAL A 74 -13.84 -3.31 9.28
CA VAL A 74 -13.36 -2.29 10.20
C VAL A 74 -12.85 -2.93 11.49
N LYS A 75 -11.72 -2.47 12.00
CA LYS A 75 -11.12 -2.94 13.25
C LYS A 75 -10.66 -1.76 14.09
N ARG A 76 -11.12 -1.70 15.33
CA ARG A 76 -10.63 -0.74 16.33
C ARG A 76 -9.18 -1.04 16.71
N ARG A 77 -8.30 -0.05 16.62
CA ARG A 77 -6.88 -0.11 16.95
C ARG A 77 -6.53 0.94 18.00
N ALA A 78 -5.44 0.69 18.72
CA ALA A 78 -4.87 1.68 19.62
C ALA A 78 -3.35 1.60 19.59
N PHE A 79 -2.67 2.74 19.66
CA PHE A 79 -1.21 2.84 19.73
C PHE A 79 -0.80 4.11 20.48
N PHE A 80 0.40 4.10 21.05
CA PHE A 80 1.01 5.26 21.69
C PHE A 80 1.79 6.08 20.66
N VAL A 81 1.58 7.39 20.61
CA VAL A 81 2.10 8.26 19.53
C VAL A 81 3.63 8.31 19.55
N LEU A 82 4.22 8.64 20.70
CA LEU A 82 5.67 8.89 20.79
C LEU A 82 6.46 7.60 20.76
N GLU A 83 5.95 6.52 21.37
CA GLU A 83 6.54 5.18 21.23
C GLU A 83 6.58 4.70 19.77
N ASN A 84 5.68 5.19 18.92
CA ASN A 84 5.60 4.82 17.50
C ASN A 84 6.10 5.93 16.55
N GLN A 85 6.69 7.02 17.05
CA GLN A 85 7.02 8.20 16.25
C GLN A 85 7.84 7.87 14.99
N HIS A 86 8.83 6.98 15.11
CA HIS A 86 9.67 6.57 13.98
C HIS A 86 8.84 5.81 12.93
N LEU A 87 7.94 4.93 13.38
CA LEU A 87 7.09 4.15 12.48
C LEU A 87 6.08 5.07 11.77
N LEU A 88 5.48 6.02 12.50
CA LEU A 88 4.57 7.00 11.90
C LEU A 88 5.29 7.85 10.84
N ALA A 89 6.54 8.27 11.12
CA ALA A 89 7.34 9.04 10.17
C ALA A 89 7.70 8.25 8.89
N THR A 90 7.82 6.92 8.98
CA THR A 90 8.15 6.06 7.82
C THR A 90 6.93 5.41 7.16
N GLY A 91 5.69 5.71 7.60
CA GLY A 91 4.50 5.00 7.12
C GLY A 91 4.47 3.51 7.53
N GLY A 92 5.15 3.18 8.62
CA GLY A 92 5.23 1.83 9.16
C GLY A 92 4.01 1.47 10.01
N LYS A 93 3.78 0.16 10.15
CA LYS A 93 2.73 -0.39 11.01
C LYS A 93 3.05 -0.13 12.48
N PRO A 94 2.18 0.56 13.25
CA PRO A 94 2.42 0.81 14.66
C PRO A 94 2.40 -0.47 15.50
N HIS A 95 3.08 -0.42 16.64
CA HIS A 95 2.92 -1.38 17.71
C HIS A 95 1.56 -1.17 18.39
N PHE A 96 0.57 -1.94 17.94
CA PHE A 96 -0.77 -1.87 18.51
C PHE A 96 -0.81 -2.42 19.92
N VAL A 97 -1.50 -1.69 20.80
CA VAL A 97 -1.74 -2.08 22.18
C VAL A 97 -3.22 -2.44 22.41
N PRO A 98 -3.54 -3.19 23.48
CA PRO A 98 -4.92 -3.52 23.80
C PRO A 98 -5.79 -2.29 24.09
N LEU A 99 -7.04 -2.27 23.61
CA LEU A 99 -8.00 -1.17 23.83
C LEU A 99 -8.28 -0.90 25.32
N LYS A 100 -8.15 -1.93 26.17
CA LYS A 100 -8.26 -1.79 27.63
C LYS A 100 -7.29 -0.76 28.22
N ASN A 101 -6.21 -0.41 27.52
CA ASN A 101 -5.26 0.61 27.98
C ASN A 101 -5.86 2.01 28.03
N ALA A 102 -6.98 2.25 27.33
CA ALA A 102 -7.76 3.49 27.38
C ALA A 102 -8.71 3.58 28.58
N VAL A 103 -9.06 2.44 29.21
CA VAL A 103 -10.06 2.41 30.29
C VAL A 103 -9.53 3.12 31.54
N GLY A 104 -10.32 4.06 32.06
CA GLY A 104 -9.95 4.84 33.25
C GLY A 104 -8.82 5.85 33.02
N ARG A 105 -8.48 6.14 31.75
CA ARG A 105 -7.52 7.19 31.39
C ARG A 105 -8.20 8.53 31.21
N GLU A 106 -7.45 9.59 31.45
CA GLU A 106 -7.88 10.95 31.16
C GLU A 106 -8.04 11.13 29.63
N PRO A 107 -9.23 11.53 29.13
CA PRO A 107 -9.43 11.77 27.72
C PRO A 107 -8.66 13.02 27.27
N VAL A 108 -8.02 12.92 26.11
CA VAL A 108 -7.34 14.05 25.44
C VAL A 108 -8.29 14.63 24.40
N PRO A 109 -8.57 15.94 24.46
CA PRO A 109 -9.41 16.59 23.46
C PRO A 109 -8.74 16.61 22.09
N ILE A 110 -9.54 16.33 21.06
CA ILE A 110 -9.16 16.43 19.65
C ILE A 110 -9.91 17.62 19.05
N LEU A 111 -9.18 18.67 18.69
CA LEU A 111 -9.73 19.85 18.03
C LEU A 111 -9.61 19.69 16.53
N TRP A 112 -10.73 19.87 15.83
CA TRP A 112 -10.78 19.95 14.37
C TRP A 112 -10.68 21.42 13.96
N GLU A 113 -9.98 21.72 12.86
CA GLU A 113 -9.57 23.06 12.34
C GLU A 113 -10.63 24.19 12.30
N ALA A 114 -11.87 23.97 12.73
CA ALA A 114 -12.92 24.99 12.84
C ALA A 114 -13.07 25.63 14.23
N ASN A 115 -12.47 25.08 15.30
CA ASN A 115 -12.66 25.60 16.65
C ASN A 115 -11.37 26.19 17.21
N THR A 116 -11.23 27.51 17.10
CA THR A 116 -10.30 28.31 17.93
C THR A 116 -10.72 28.18 19.39
N VAL A 117 -10.21 27.16 20.08
CA VAL A 117 -10.34 27.06 21.54
C VAL A 117 -9.09 27.68 22.16
N GLU A 118 -9.29 28.53 23.16
CA GLU A 118 -8.20 29.06 23.97
C GLU A 118 -7.36 27.90 24.52
N THR A 119 -6.10 27.83 24.11
CA THR A 119 -5.14 26.78 24.48
C THR A 119 -4.85 26.70 25.98
N ASN A 120 -5.35 27.67 26.77
CA ASN A 120 -5.14 27.78 28.21
C ASN A 120 -6.05 26.86 29.06
N THR A 121 -7.01 26.14 28.47
CA THR A 121 -7.95 25.30 29.23
C THR A 121 -7.43 23.87 29.46
N TYR A 122 -6.42 23.42 28.71
CA TYR A 122 -5.96 22.03 28.75
C TYR A 122 -4.64 21.89 29.51
N SER A 123 -4.69 21.20 30.65
CA SER A 123 -3.53 21.12 31.57
C SER A 123 -2.52 20.03 31.19
N SER A 124 -2.89 19.05 30.37
CA SER A 124 -2.16 17.78 30.23
C SER A 124 -1.77 17.46 28.78
N ALA A 125 -2.72 17.35 27.85
CA ALA A 125 -2.43 17.27 26.41
C ALA A 125 -3.58 17.78 25.54
N LEU A 126 -3.26 18.00 24.27
CA LEU A 126 -4.17 18.43 23.23
C LEU A 126 -3.74 17.83 21.89
N ILE A 127 -4.71 17.34 21.11
CA ILE A 127 -4.50 16.99 19.69
C ILE A 127 -5.20 18.03 18.83
N ILE A 128 -4.47 18.59 17.88
CA ILE A 128 -5.01 19.52 16.88
C ILE A 128 -4.99 18.78 15.55
N SER A 129 -6.16 18.32 15.09
CA SER A 129 -6.30 17.65 13.81
C SER A 129 -6.25 18.66 12.68
N THR A 130 -5.26 18.58 11.80
CA THR A 130 -5.14 19.45 10.63
C THR A 130 -5.95 18.93 9.45
N ASN A 131 -6.09 17.61 9.35
CA ASN A 131 -7.06 17.00 8.45
C ASN A 131 -7.56 15.68 9.07
N GLN A 132 -8.13 14.79 8.26
CA GLN A 132 -8.64 13.51 8.77
C GLN A 132 -7.52 12.54 9.19
N TRP A 133 -6.31 12.72 8.66
CA TRP A 133 -5.17 11.80 8.83
C TRP A 133 -3.96 12.47 9.49
N ASP A 134 -3.91 13.79 9.59
CA ASP A 134 -2.77 14.53 10.10
C ASP A 134 -3.18 15.27 11.37
N PHE A 135 -2.30 15.26 12.34
CA PHE A 135 -2.53 15.93 13.61
C PHE A 135 -1.24 16.44 14.24
N GLN A 136 -1.38 17.49 15.03
CA GLN A 136 -0.33 18.02 15.88
C GLN A 136 -0.58 17.60 17.32
N LEU A 137 0.47 17.12 17.99
CA LEU A 137 0.42 16.75 19.40
C LEU A 137 1.05 17.83 20.26
N VAL A 138 0.27 18.36 21.21
CA VAL A 138 0.75 19.24 22.27
C VAL A 138 0.62 18.50 23.59
N LEU A 139 1.72 18.29 24.30
CA LEU A 139 1.78 17.59 25.58
C LEU A 139 2.42 18.52 26.62
N THR A 140 1.75 18.75 27.74
CA THR A 140 2.24 19.59 28.84
C THR A 140 2.74 20.96 28.35
N ASN A 141 1.94 21.64 27.51
CA ASN A 141 2.26 22.92 26.87
C ASN A 141 3.49 22.92 25.95
N GLN A 142 4.01 21.75 25.59
CA GLN A 142 5.07 21.59 24.59
C GLN A 142 4.50 21.02 23.31
N ASN A 143 4.78 21.68 22.18
CA ASN A 143 4.48 21.14 20.87
C ASN A 143 5.49 20.03 20.53
N LEU A 144 5.02 18.79 20.43
CA LEU A 144 5.85 17.63 20.13
C LEU A 144 5.97 17.35 18.62
N GLY A 145 5.25 18.11 17.79
CA GLY A 145 5.35 18.06 16.34
C GLY A 145 4.09 17.55 15.65
N HIS A 146 4.23 17.39 14.33
CA HIS A 146 3.19 16.87 13.45
C HIS A 146 3.36 15.37 13.25
N PHE A 147 2.24 14.67 13.27
CA PHE A 147 2.15 13.24 13.11
C PHE A 147 1.08 12.91 12.08
N HIS A 148 1.26 11.77 11.43
CA HIS A 148 0.35 11.23 10.45
C HIS A 148 -0.25 9.94 11.00
N MET A 149 -1.53 9.72 10.72
CA MET A 149 -2.22 8.49 11.01
C MET A 149 -1.60 7.37 10.17
N PRO A 150 -1.48 6.17 10.74
CA PRO A 150 -0.74 5.09 10.11
C PRO A 150 -1.44 4.59 8.84
N VAL A 151 -0.73 4.65 7.72
CA VAL A 151 -1.09 3.99 6.46
C VAL A 151 0.03 3.00 6.12
N TYR A 152 -0.27 1.70 6.11
CA TYR A 152 0.75 0.67 5.93
C TYR A 152 0.23 -0.52 5.11
N ALA A 153 1.11 -1.17 4.35
CA ALA A 153 0.77 -2.32 3.53
C ALA A 153 0.55 -3.60 4.36
N ASP A 154 -0.39 -4.44 3.94
CA ASP A 154 -0.57 -5.79 4.49
C ASP A 154 0.63 -6.69 4.10
N GLU A 155 1.25 -7.29 5.10
CA GLU A 155 2.45 -8.11 4.96
C GLU A 155 2.18 -9.45 4.22
N HIS A 156 0.92 -9.87 4.10
CA HIS A 156 0.52 -11.15 3.50
C HIS A 156 0.68 -11.23 1.98
N SER A 157 1.00 -10.11 1.32
CA SER A 157 1.25 -10.05 -0.12
C SER A 157 2.44 -10.93 -0.55
N ARG A 158 3.55 -10.95 0.20
CA ARG A 158 4.77 -11.68 -0.20
C ARG A 158 4.61 -13.20 -0.30
N GLY A 159 3.94 -13.83 0.66
CA GLY A 159 3.71 -15.28 0.62
C GLY A 159 2.84 -15.69 -0.58
N THR A 160 1.85 -14.86 -0.89
CA THR A 160 0.96 -15.04 -2.04
C THR A 160 1.71 -14.86 -3.36
N GLN A 161 2.63 -13.87 -3.46
CA GLN A 161 3.51 -13.70 -4.62
C GLN A 161 4.36 -14.95 -4.88
N ILE A 162 5.01 -15.49 -3.85
CA ILE A 162 5.84 -16.70 -3.98
C ILE A 162 4.99 -17.88 -4.45
N LEU A 163 3.81 -18.08 -3.85
CA LEU A 163 2.91 -19.17 -4.20
C LEU A 163 2.39 -19.08 -5.65
N LEU A 164 2.10 -17.88 -6.13
CA LEU A 164 1.54 -17.65 -7.48
C LEU A 164 2.61 -17.55 -8.57
N THR A 165 3.89 -17.40 -8.22
CA THR A 165 4.97 -17.24 -9.18
C THR A 165 5.03 -18.39 -10.21
N PRO A 166 4.93 -19.68 -9.85
CA PRO A 166 4.94 -20.77 -10.84
C PRO A 166 3.79 -20.66 -11.86
N PHE A 167 2.61 -20.23 -11.42
CA PHE A 167 1.44 -20.04 -12.28
C PHE A 167 1.62 -18.85 -13.21
N ALA A 168 2.17 -17.74 -12.70
CA ALA A 168 2.47 -16.56 -13.49
C ALA A 168 3.50 -16.87 -14.60
N VAL A 169 4.56 -17.60 -14.28
CA VAL A 169 5.59 -18.05 -15.24
C VAL A 169 4.99 -18.95 -16.32
N ALA A 170 4.10 -19.89 -15.94
CA ALA A 170 3.42 -20.75 -16.91
C ALA A 170 2.52 -19.94 -17.86
N GLY A 171 1.80 -18.95 -17.33
CA GLY A 171 0.96 -18.06 -18.13
C GLY A 171 1.77 -17.19 -19.10
N ASP A 172 2.89 -16.62 -18.65
CA ASP A 172 3.80 -15.85 -19.51
C ASP A 172 4.38 -16.71 -20.63
N THR A 173 4.80 -17.93 -20.30
CA THR A 173 5.31 -18.90 -21.30
C THR A 173 4.24 -19.24 -22.34
N GLY A 174 3.00 -19.44 -21.91
CA GLY A 174 1.85 -19.65 -22.79
C GLY A 174 1.62 -18.47 -23.74
N LEU A 175 1.64 -17.24 -23.22
CA LEU A 175 1.48 -16.01 -24.01
C LEU A 175 2.53 -15.93 -25.13
N TYR A 176 3.81 -16.12 -24.80
CA TYR A 176 4.88 -16.12 -25.79
C TYR A 176 4.76 -17.24 -26.81
N THR A 177 4.29 -18.42 -26.40
CA THR A 177 4.06 -19.56 -27.30
C THR A 177 2.98 -19.24 -28.33
N VAL A 178 1.86 -18.65 -27.91
CA VAL A 178 0.76 -18.27 -28.80
C VAL A 178 1.22 -17.20 -29.80
N ILE A 179 1.90 -16.16 -29.33
CA ILE A 179 2.43 -15.09 -30.20
C ILE A 179 3.43 -15.66 -31.21
N GLY A 180 4.40 -16.46 -30.75
CA GLY A 180 5.39 -17.09 -31.62
C GLY A 180 4.74 -17.99 -32.68
N PHE A 181 3.78 -18.82 -32.27
CA PHE A 181 3.06 -19.70 -33.20
C PHE A 181 2.26 -18.90 -34.24
N GLY A 182 1.54 -17.85 -33.84
CA GLY A 182 0.80 -16.98 -34.76
C GLY A 182 1.70 -16.30 -35.80
N LEU A 183 2.87 -15.81 -35.37
CA LEU A 183 3.86 -15.22 -36.28
C LEU A 183 4.44 -16.26 -37.26
N ILE A 184 4.70 -17.48 -36.81
CA ILE A 184 5.14 -18.57 -37.69
C ILE A 184 4.07 -18.89 -38.73
N MET A 185 2.81 -19.04 -38.31
CA MET A 185 1.70 -19.34 -39.22
C MET A 185 1.50 -18.22 -40.25
N LEU A 186 1.61 -16.96 -39.84
CA LEU A 186 1.53 -15.80 -40.73
C LEU A 186 2.71 -15.76 -41.72
N ALA A 187 3.92 -16.08 -41.27
CA ALA A 187 5.09 -16.15 -42.14
C ALA A 187 5.03 -17.32 -43.13
N VAL A 188 4.45 -18.46 -42.74
CA VAL A 188 4.19 -19.59 -43.63
C VAL A 188 3.12 -19.22 -44.67
N HIS A 189 2.00 -18.65 -44.23
CA HIS A 189 0.92 -18.23 -45.11
C HIS A 189 1.38 -17.19 -46.16
N ASN A 190 2.11 -16.15 -45.73
CA ASN A 190 2.67 -15.14 -46.63
C ASN A 190 3.87 -15.66 -47.45
N GLY A 191 4.48 -16.76 -47.02
CA GLY A 191 5.54 -17.45 -47.76
C GLY A 191 4.99 -18.20 -48.98
N ASP A 192 3.80 -18.79 -48.85
CA ASP A 192 3.12 -19.51 -49.92
C ASP A 192 2.58 -18.57 -51.00
N THR A 193 2.15 -17.35 -50.64
CA THR A 193 1.64 -16.36 -51.61
C THR A 193 2.73 -15.78 -52.52
N ASN A 194 4.01 -15.85 -52.14
CA ASN A 194 5.13 -15.36 -52.94
C ASN A 194 5.68 -16.40 -53.94
N SER A 195 5.13 -17.62 -53.97
CA SER A 195 5.51 -18.68 -54.92
C SER A 195 4.70 -18.66 -56.23
N TRP A 196 3.71 -17.77 -56.32
CA TRP A 196 2.85 -17.57 -57.49
C TRP A 196 3.01 -16.16 -58.07
N GLN A 197 4.23 -15.79 -58.48
CA GLN A 197 4.41 -14.76 -59.49
C GLN A 197 5.23 -15.36 -60.64
N PRO A 198 4.66 -15.47 -61.86
CA PRO A 198 5.39 -15.93 -63.04
C PRO A 198 6.46 -14.94 -63.51
#